data_AF-A0A9D7VPS0-F1
#
_entry.id   AF-A0A9D7VPS0-F1
#
_cell.length_a   1.000
_cell.length_b   1.000
_cell.length_c   1.000
_cell.angle_alpha   90.00
_cell.angle_beta   90.00
_cell.angle_gamma   90.00
#
_symmetry.space_group_name_H-M   'P 1'
#
loop_
_entity.id
_entity.type
_entity.pdbx_description
1 polymer ?
#
loop_
_entity_poly.entity_id
_entity_poly.type
_entity_poly.pdbx_seq_one_letter_code
_entity_poly.pdbx_strand_id
1 'polypeptide(L)'
;MRAVSEKVETIAAATDTAEQAGEAARAASEGMMALGAGLGQRFTMMIRQTAIGDRRTQDRLPAERDGTLSAGGTRLRVKTRDISQGGALLVPQDGETAMHTGPAKAEIDGLGTVDLAIVAVSENGLHCAFQTPSAAFQANVEALLAEVRSQLDPLIACARGGAARVEAAMSEALAAGRLTLQDLFDTDYRPIPGTDPEQVENRALAVLETLLPPIQEEILAGSNGMAFCAAVDRNGYLPVHNLVYSKAQRPDDPAWNAANCRNKRIFDDRAGLSAARNTRPFLVQTYPRDMGNGTIVWMREVDAPVVIDGHHWGGFRTAYKL
;
A
#
# COMPACT_ATOMS: atom_id res chain seq x y z
N MET A 1 -57.34 -6.19 -30.31
CA MET A 1 -55.92 -5.97 -30.66
C MET A 1 -55.27 -4.90 -29.78
N ARG A 2 -55.81 -3.67 -29.71
CA ARG A 2 -55.19 -2.55 -28.96
C ARG A 2 -54.94 -2.82 -27.46
N ALA A 3 -55.94 -3.35 -26.75
CA ALA A 3 -55.82 -3.69 -25.32
C ALA A 3 -54.88 -4.87 -25.00
N VAL A 4 -54.57 -5.73 -25.98
CA VAL A 4 -53.57 -6.80 -25.81
C VAL A 4 -52.17 -6.24 -26.00
N SER A 5 -51.99 -5.31 -26.95
CA SER A 5 -50.72 -4.61 -27.18
C SER A 5 -50.27 -3.78 -25.97
N GLU A 6 -51.18 -3.02 -25.34
CA GLU A 6 -50.88 -2.24 -24.12
C GLU A 6 -50.46 -3.14 -22.95
N LYS A 7 -51.11 -4.30 -22.79
CA LYS A 7 -50.73 -5.26 -21.73
C LYS A 7 -49.36 -5.89 -21.99
N VAL A 8 -49.03 -6.18 -23.26
CA VAL A 8 -47.71 -6.71 -23.64
C VAL A 8 -46.61 -5.67 -23.39
N GLU A 9 -46.83 -4.40 -23.75
CA GLU A 9 -45.89 -3.30 -23.46
C GLU A 9 -45.69 -3.08 -21.96
N THR A 10 -46.76 -3.16 -21.16
CA THR A 10 -46.67 -3.02 -19.70
C THR A 10 -45.87 -4.16 -19.07
N ILE A 11 -46.07 -5.40 -19.54
CA ILE A 11 -45.32 -6.57 -19.07
C ILE A 11 -43.84 -6.48 -19.48
N ALA A 12 -43.54 -6.02 -20.69
CA ALA A 12 -42.17 -5.82 -21.16
C ALA A 12 -41.45 -4.76 -20.29
N ALA A 13 -42.06 -3.60 -20.08
CA ALA A 13 -41.48 -2.54 -19.23
C ALA A 13 -41.28 -3.00 -17.77
N ALA A 14 -42.21 -3.78 -17.22
CA ALA A 14 -42.06 -4.36 -15.89
C ALA A 14 -40.91 -5.39 -15.82
N THR A 15 -40.68 -6.15 -16.90
CA THR A 15 -39.60 -7.13 -17.00
C THR A 15 -38.24 -6.42 -17.10
N ASP A 16 -38.11 -5.39 -17.95
CA ASP A 16 -36.89 -4.58 -18.06
C ASP A 16 -36.54 -3.89 -16.74
N THR A 17 -37.54 -3.36 -16.03
CA THR A 17 -37.33 -2.75 -14.70
C THR A 17 -36.86 -3.78 -13.68
N ALA A 18 -37.40 -5.00 -13.72
CA ALA A 18 -36.98 -6.08 -12.83
C ALA A 18 -35.56 -6.58 -13.15
N GLU A 19 -35.16 -6.65 -14.42
CA GLU A 19 -33.79 -6.97 -14.83
C GLU A 19 -32.80 -5.90 -14.35
N GLN A 20 -33.08 -4.61 -14.58
CA GLN A 20 -32.23 -3.52 -14.10
C GLN A 20 -32.10 -3.50 -12.57
N ALA A 21 -33.21 -3.73 -11.86
CA ALA A 21 -33.20 -3.84 -10.41
C ALA A 21 -32.38 -5.05 -9.93
N GLY A 22 -32.44 -6.17 -10.65
CA GLY A 22 -31.64 -7.37 -10.39
C GLY A 22 -30.14 -7.14 -10.59
N GLU A 23 -29.75 -6.47 -11.68
CA GLU A 23 -28.35 -6.11 -11.94
C GLU A 23 -27.81 -5.13 -10.89
N ALA A 24 -28.58 -4.10 -10.53
CA ALA A 24 -28.20 -3.16 -9.49
C ALA A 24 -28.05 -3.84 -8.11
N ALA A 25 -28.97 -4.74 -7.75
CA ALA A 25 -28.88 -5.51 -6.51
C ALA A 25 -27.67 -6.45 -6.48
N ARG A 26 -27.31 -7.05 -7.62
CA ARG A 26 -26.14 -7.91 -7.76
C ARG A 26 -24.85 -7.09 -7.62
N ALA A 27 -24.74 -5.96 -8.31
CA ALA A 27 -23.60 -5.05 -8.20
C ALA A 27 -23.44 -4.51 -6.77
N ALA A 28 -24.54 -4.15 -6.11
CA ALA A 28 -24.52 -3.73 -4.71
C ALA A 28 -24.07 -4.87 -3.78
N SER A 29 -24.50 -6.11 -4.03
CA SER A 29 -24.09 -7.28 -3.23
C SER A 29 -22.61 -7.62 -3.43
N GLU A 30 -22.11 -7.56 -4.67
CA GLU A 30 -20.68 -7.71 -4.98
C GLU A 30 -19.84 -6.62 -4.30
N GLY A 31 -20.28 -5.36 -4.36
CA GLY A 31 -19.66 -4.25 -3.66
C GLY A 31 -19.66 -4.43 -2.13
N MET A 32 -20.75 -4.91 -1.56
CA MET A 32 -20.88 -5.16 -0.12
C MET A 32 -19.99 -6.31 0.36
N MET A 33 -19.86 -7.38 -0.43
CA MET A 33 -18.90 -8.46 -0.20
C MET A 33 -17.46 -7.97 -0.27
N ALA A 34 -17.12 -7.15 -1.27
CA ALA A 34 -15.79 -6.55 -1.41
C ALA A 34 -15.45 -5.63 -0.23
N LEU A 35 -16.40 -4.78 0.21
CA LEU A 35 -16.27 -3.94 1.39
C LEU A 35 -16.08 -4.79 2.67
N GLY A 36 -16.84 -5.88 2.82
CA GLY A 36 -16.72 -6.80 3.95
C GLY A 36 -15.36 -7.51 4.02
N ALA A 37 -14.87 -8.00 2.88
CA ALA A 37 -13.53 -8.59 2.77
C ALA A 37 -12.43 -7.54 3.06
N GLY A 38 -12.59 -6.32 2.53
CA GLY A 38 -11.67 -5.20 2.77
C GLY A 38 -11.62 -4.78 4.25
N LEU A 39 -12.76 -4.77 4.95
CA LEU A 39 -12.84 -4.48 6.38
C LEU A 39 -12.03 -5.47 7.22
N GLY A 40 -12.14 -6.78 6.93
CA GLY A 40 -11.36 -7.81 7.63
C GLY A 40 -9.85 -7.66 7.43
N GLN A 41 -9.42 -7.36 6.21
CA GLN A 41 -8.01 -7.08 5.90
C GLN A 41 -7.51 -5.81 6.62
N ARG A 42 -8.27 -4.71 6.57
CA ARG A 42 -7.92 -3.44 7.24
C ARG A 42 -7.86 -3.59 8.76
N PHE A 43 -8.75 -4.38 9.35
CA PHE A 43 -8.75 -4.64 10.79
C PHE A 43 -7.53 -5.45 11.22
N THR A 44 -7.21 -6.51 10.48
CA THR A 44 -6.01 -7.33 10.72
C THR A 44 -4.73 -6.51 10.58
N MET A 45 -4.68 -5.64 9.58
CA MET A 45 -3.57 -4.73 9.35
C MET A 45 -3.42 -3.72 10.49
N MET A 46 -4.51 -3.07 10.93
CA MET A 46 -4.47 -2.16 12.09
C MET A 46 -3.95 -2.87 13.33
N ILE A 47 -4.44 -4.07 13.63
CA ILE A 47 -3.95 -4.86 14.77
C ILE A 47 -2.44 -5.09 14.64
N ARG A 48 -1.96 -5.56 13.49
CA ARG A 48 -0.53 -5.83 13.23
C ARG A 48 0.36 -4.59 13.30
N GLN A 49 -0.18 -3.39 13.12
CA GLN A 49 0.55 -2.13 13.22
C GLN A 49 0.51 -1.51 14.62
N THR A 50 -0.41 -1.95 15.48
CA THR A 50 -0.39 -1.54 16.90
C THR A 50 0.79 -2.21 17.61
N ALA A 51 1.31 -1.57 18.66
CA ALA A 51 2.30 -2.17 19.56
C ALA A 51 1.84 -3.52 20.18
N ILE A 52 0.53 -3.80 20.18
CA ILE A 52 -0.07 -5.04 20.69
C ILE A 52 -0.03 -6.18 19.66
N GLY A 53 -0.12 -5.87 18.36
CA GLY A 53 -0.10 -6.88 17.29
C GLY A 53 1.23 -6.96 16.53
N ASP A 54 2.09 -5.94 16.57
CA ASP A 54 3.47 -6.03 16.09
C ASP A 54 4.32 -6.78 17.12
N ARG A 55 4.22 -8.12 17.11
CA ARG A 55 5.04 -9.00 17.95
C ARG A 55 6.47 -9.19 17.41
N ARG A 56 6.87 -8.41 16.41
CA ARG A 56 8.18 -8.57 15.76
C ARG A 56 9.25 -7.91 16.62
N THR A 57 10.25 -8.70 16.97
CA THR A 57 11.45 -8.21 17.67
C THR A 57 12.53 -7.71 16.70
N GLN A 58 12.37 -7.96 15.40
CA GLN A 58 13.37 -7.65 14.37
C GLN A 58 12.72 -7.15 13.07
N ASP A 59 13.43 -6.26 12.39
CA ASP A 59 13.05 -5.77 11.07
C ASP A 59 13.11 -6.87 10.03
N ARG A 60 12.09 -6.89 9.16
CA ARG A 60 12.06 -7.72 7.95
C ARG A 60 12.32 -6.80 6.77
N LEU A 61 13.34 -7.13 5.99
CA LEU A 61 13.73 -6.36 4.82
C LEU A 61 13.35 -7.11 3.54
N PRO A 62 12.86 -6.40 2.50
CA PRO A 62 12.62 -7.02 1.21
C PRO A 62 13.93 -7.56 0.63
N ALA A 63 13.97 -8.86 0.37
CA ALA A 63 15.11 -9.51 -0.23
C ALA A 63 14.60 -10.70 -1.04
N GLU A 64 14.80 -10.67 -2.35
CA GLU A 64 14.43 -11.78 -3.22
C GLU A 64 15.61 -12.73 -3.39
N ARG A 65 15.38 -14.00 -3.04
CA ARG A 65 16.29 -15.12 -3.22
C ARG A 65 15.46 -16.31 -3.64
N ASP A 66 15.88 -16.96 -4.72
CA ASP A 66 15.32 -18.24 -5.13
C ASP A 66 15.66 -19.32 -4.10
N GLY A 67 14.85 -20.37 -4.10
CA GLY A 67 15.07 -21.49 -3.21
C GLY A 67 14.07 -22.61 -3.42
N THR A 68 14.23 -23.65 -2.60
CA THR A 68 13.29 -24.77 -2.55
C THR A 68 12.82 -25.00 -1.12
N LEU A 69 11.53 -25.30 -0.97
CA LEU A 69 10.91 -25.65 0.30
C LEU A 69 10.44 -27.09 0.24
N SER A 70 10.81 -27.88 1.25
CA SER A 70 10.37 -29.26 1.44
C SER A 70 9.48 -29.34 2.69
N ALA A 71 8.20 -29.67 2.52
CA ALA A 71 7.23 -29.80 3.62
C ALA A 71 6.28 -30.97 3.33
N GLY A 72 6.01 -31.82 4.32
CA GLY A 72 5.02 -32.89 4.19
C GLY A 72 5.25 -33.88 3.04
N GLY A 73 6.51 -34.06 2.59
CA GLY A 73 6.85 -34.89 1.43
C GLY A 73 6.75 -34.20 0.07
N THR A 74 6.30 -32.94 0.03
CA THR A 74 6.24 -32.12 -1.18
C THR A 74 7.47 -31.20 -1.25
N ARG A 75 8.05 -31.04 -2.45
CA ARG A 75 9.11 -30.06 -2.73
C ARG A 75 8.59 -29.02 -3.70
N LEU A 76 8.75 -27.74 -3.36
CA LEU A 76 8.27 -26.60 -4.13
C LEU A 76 9.38 -25.60 -4.39
N ARG A 77 9.36 -24.93 -5.54
CA ARG A 77 10.17 -23.73 -5.75
C ARG A 77 9.52 -22.56 -5.04
N VAL A 78 10.33 -21.78 -4.36
CA VAL A 78 9.91 -20.61 -3.59
C VAL A 78 10.85 -19.45 -3.84
N LYS A 79 10.35 -18.24 -3.64
CA LYS A 79 11.18 -17.04 -3.51
C LYS A 79 11.00 -16.41 -2.15
N THR A 80 12.05 -15.89 -1.54
CA THR A 80 11.89 -14.99 -0.40
C THR A 80 11.27 -13.68 -0.88
N ARG A 81 10.31 -13.14 -0.14
CA ARG A 81 9.79 -11.78 -0.34
C ARG A 81 10.36 -10.80 0.66
N ASP A 82 10.45 -11.24 1.92
CA ASP A 82 11.14 -10.54 3.00
C ASP A 82 11.92 -11.52 3.88
N ILE A 83 12.96 -11.03 4.54
CA ILE A 83 13.79 -11.80 5.47
C ILE A 83 14.18 -10.98 6.70
N SER A 84 14.34 -11.66 7.83
CA SER A 84 14.87 -11.18 9.12
C SER A 84 15.81 -12.25 9.68
N GLN A 85 16.52 -11.99 10.79
CA GLN A 85 17.36 -13.05 11.40
C GLN A 85 16.51 -14.20 11.97
N GLY A 86 15.23 -13.95 12.30
CA GLY A 86 14.32 -14.94 12.87
C GLY A 86 13.43 -15.69 11.87
N GLY A 87 13.36 -15.27 10.61
CA GLY A 87 12.48 -15.91 9.63
C GLY A 87 12.31 -15.14 8.33
N ALA A 88 11.52 -15.71 7.42
CA ALA A 88 11.26 -15.16 6.09
C ALA A 88 9.78 -15.27 5.70
N LEU A 89 9.38 -14.53 4.68
CA LEU A 89 8.13 -14.77 3.96
C LEU A 89 8.48 -15.43 2.63
N LEU A 90 8.01 -16.65 2.40
CA LEU A 90 8.28 -17.43 1.19
C LEU A 90 7.05 -17.43 0.27
N VAL A 91 7.27 -17.16 -1.01
CA VAL A 91 6.22 -17.15 -2.03
C VAL A 91 6.43 -18.34 -2.96
N PRO A 92 5.52 -19.34 -2.96
CA PRO A 92 5.54 -20.43 -3.92
C PRO A 92 5.52 -19.92 -5.36
N GLN A 93 6.31 -20.53 -6.23
CA GLN A 93 6.39 -20.18 -7.65
C GLN A 93 5.55 -21.12 -8.55
N ASP A 94 5.28 -22.33 -8.06
CA ASP A 94 4.58 -23.37 -8.80
C ASP A 94 3.10 -23.44 -8.36
N GLY A 95 2.29 -22.44 -8.76
CA GLY A 95 0.83 -22.42 -8.58
C GLY A 95 0.29 -22.57 -7.15
N GLU A 96 -1.04 -22.71 -7.02
CA GLU A 96 -1.68 -22.99 -5.73
C GLU A 96 -1.39 -24.42 -5.29
N THR A 97 -0.34 -24.59 -4.48
CA THR A 97 -0.14 -25.82 -3.72
C THR A 97 -0.77 -25.66 -2.34
N ALA A 98 -1.69 -26.54 -1.95
CA ALA A 98 -2.27 -26.57 -0.61
C ALA A 98 -1.16 -26.81 0.42
N MET A 99 -0.72 -25.75 1.10
CA MET A 99 0.29 -25.80 2.14
C MET A 99 -0.34 -25.56 3.50
N HIS A 100 0.10 -26.35 4.48
CA HIS A 100 -0.35 -26.24 5.86
C HIS A 100 0.77 -25.73 6.76
N THR A 101 0.39 -25.18 7.91
CA THR A 101 1.34 -24.84 8.97
C THR A 101 2.04 -26.08 9.49
N GLY A 102 3.32 -25.98 9.84
CA GLY A 102 4.08 -27.13 10.33
C GLY A 102 5.58 -27.01 10.05
N PRO A 103 6.35 -28.05 10.42
CA PRO A 103 7.78 -28.10 10.16
C PRO A 103 8.05 -28.27 8.66
N ALA A 104 9.09 -27.61 8.18
CA ALA A 104 9.57 -27.69 6.81
C ALA A 104 11.07 -27.44 6.78
N LYS A 105 11.68 -27.71 5.63
CA LYS A 105 13.10 -27.45 5.38
C LYS A 105 13.24 -26.62 4.12
N ALA A 106 14.01 -25.55 4.17
CA ALA A 106 14.28 -24.71 3.02
C ALA A 106 15.77 -24.73 2.66
N GLU A 107 16.05 -24.68 1.37
CA GLU A 107 17.35 -24.32 0.81
C GLU A 107 17.14 -22.99 0.07
N ILE A 108 17.85 -21.95 0.48
CA ILE A 108 17.70 -20.60 -0.06
C ILE A 108 19.04 -20.17 -0.65
N ASP A 109 19.02 -19.71 -1.89
CA ASP A 109 20.21 -19.36 -2.66
C ASP A 109 21.03 -18.28 -1.95
N GLY A 110 22.33 -18.54 -1.78
CA GLY A 110 23.26 -17.67 -1.06
C GLY A 110 23.14 -17.70 0.47
N LEU A 111 22.09 -18.28 1.05
CA LEU A 111 21.93 -18.41 2.49
C LEU A 111 22.26 -19.82 2.99
N GLY A 112 21.92 -20.83 2.19
CA GLY A 112 22.08 -22.24 2.50
C GLY A 112 20.80 -22.87 3.03
N THR A 113 20.96 -23.97 3.76
CA THR A 113 19.85 -24.81 4.21
C THR A 113 19.46 -24.51 5.65
N VAL A 114 18.16 -24.47 5.93
CA VAL A 114 17.59 -24.19 7.25
C VAL A 114 16.33 -25.02 7.51
N ASP A 115 16.21 -25.58 8.70
CA ASP A 115 14.95 -26.11 9.19
C ASP A 115 14.07 -24.93 9.66
N LEU A 116 12.78 -24.97 9.39
CA LEU A 116 11.86 -23.88 9.70
C LEU A 116 10.47 -24.38 10.05
N ALA A 117 9.66 -23.51 10.65
CA ALA A 117 8.23 -23.73 10.81
C ALA A 117 7.45 -22.75 9.93
N ILE A 118 6.50 -23.27 9.16
CA ILE A 118 5.43 -22.48 8.54
C ILE A 118 4.43 -22.17 9.66
N VAL A 119 4.43 -20.93 10.15
CA VAL A 119 3.60 -20.49 11.29
C VAL A 119 2.26 -19.93 10.84
N ALA A 120 2.16 -19.45 9.60
CA ALA A 120 0.90 -19.00 9.02
C ALA A 120 0.97 -19.06 7.49
N VAL A 121 -0.20 -19.19 6.86
CA VAL A 121 -0.37 -19.08 5.41
C VAL A 121 -1.31 -17.92 5.13
N SER A 122 -1.00 -17.12 4.11
CA SER A 122 -1.81 -15.98 3.69
C SER A 122 -1.76 -15.83 2.18
N GLU A 123 -2.61 -14.96 1.62
CA GLU A 123 -2.55 -14.54 0.21
C GLU A 123 -1.15 -14.08 -0.24
N ASN A 124 -0.32 -13.65 0.71
CA ASN A 124 1.00 -13.10 0.49
C ASN A 124 2.12 -14.16 0.52
N GLY A 125 1.80 -15.42 0.79
CA GLY A 125 2.76 -16.51 0.94
C GLY A 125 2.82 -17.12 2.34
N LEU A 126 3.88 -17.87 2.58
CA LEU A 126 4.15 -18.69 3.75
C LEU A 126 5.00 -17.90 4.76
N HIS A 127 4.42 -17.67 5.95
CA HIS A 127 5.13 -17.01 7.04
C HIS A 127 5.97 -18.07 7.75
N CYS A 128 7.30 -17.94 7.63
CA CYS A 128 8.24 -18.92 8.14
C CYS A 128 9.05 -18.35 9.31
N ALA A 129 9.27 -19.18 10.32
CA ALA A 129 10.19 -18.93 11.43
C ALA A 129 11.35 -19.93 11.36
N PHE A 130 12.59 -19.46 11.36
CA PHE A 130 13.76 -20.33 11.29
C PHE A 130 13.91 -21.13 12.59
N GLN A 131 14.22 -22.41 12.47
CA GLN A 131 14.46 -23.34 13.57
C GLN A 131 15.94 -23.74 13.57
N THR A 132 16.62 -23.47 14.67
CA THR A 132 18.02 -23.88 14.89
C THR A 132 18.95 -23.63 13.69
N PRO A 133 19.00 -22.41 13.11
CA PRO A 133 19.84 -22.13 11.96
C PRO A 133 21.33 -22.30 12.32
N SER A 134 22.11 -22.85 11.40
CA SER A 134 23.56 -23.00 11.59
C SER A 134 24.25 -21.64 11.66
N ALA A 135 25.43 -21.58 12.29
CA ALA A 135 26.22 -20.34 12.36
C ALA A 135 26.55 -19.77 10.96
N ALA A 136 26.80 -20.65 9.98
CA ALA A 136 27.03 -20.25 8.60
C ALA A 136 25.77 -19.61 7.97
N PHE A 137 24.59 -20.23 8.15
CA PHE A 137 23.32 -19.67 7.66
C PHE A 137 23.03 -18.31 8.31
N GLN A 138 23.23 -18.20 9.63
CA GLN A 138 23.06 -16.93 10.36
C GLN A 138 23.98 -15.83 9.81
N ALA A 139 25.27 -16.14 9.60
CA ALA A 139 26.22 -15.19 9.04
C ALA A 139 25.85 -14.75 7.60
N ASN A 140 25.36 -15.67 6.77
CA ASN A 140 24.89 -15.32 5.42
C ASN A 140 23.65 -14.43 5.46
N VAL A 141 22.70 -14.71 6.36
CA VAL A 141 21.52 -13.84 6.56
C VAL A 141 21.94 -12.46 7.04
N GLU A 142 22.88 -12.38 7.98
CA GLU A 142 23.40 -11.09 8.46
C GLU A 142 24.09 -10.29 7.35
N ALA A 143 24.93 -10.94 6.54
CA ALA A 143 25.58 -10.32 5.40
C ALA A 143 24.54 -9.81 4.36
N LEU A 144 23.53 -10.62 4.04
CA LEU A 144 22.44 -10.21 3.15
C LEU A 144 21.67 -9.01 3.71
N LEU A 145 21.31 -9.04 5.00
CA LEU A 145 20.60 -7.94 5.64
C LEU A 145 21.46 -6.67 5.66
N ALA A 146 22.76 -6.77 5.90
CA ALA A 146 23.68 -5.64 5.87
C ALA A 146 23.78 -5.03 4.45
N GLU A 147 23.90 -5.88 3.42
CA GLU A 147 23.88 -5.46 2.02
C GLU A 147 22.58 -4.73 1.67
N VAL A 148 21.43 -5.34 1.99
CA VAL A 148 20.11 -4.75 1.72
C VAL A 148 19.93 -3.44 2.47
N ARG A 149 20.37 -3.35 3.74
CA ARG A 149 20.35 -2.09 4.50
C ARG A 149 21.17 -1.02 3.83
N SER A 150 22.41 -1.32 3.45
CA SER A 150 23.28 -0.35 2.77
C SER A 150 22.66 0.19 1.47
N GLN A 151 21.88 -0.62 0.75
CA GLN A 151 21.15 -0.18 -0.45
C GLN A 151 19.92 0.67 -0.11
N LEU A 152 19.26 0.39 1.01
CA LEU A 152 18.06 1.09 1.45
C LEU A 152 18.37 2.39 2.20
N ASP A 153 19.52 2.51 2.86
CA ASP A 153 19.88 3.66 3.72
C ASP A 153 19.74 5.02 3.00
N PRO A 154 20.18 5.21 1.75
CA PRO A 154 19.97 6.47 1.03
C PRO A 154 18.48 6.77 0.78
N LEU A 155 17.67 5.73 0.52
CA LEU A 155 16.24 5.85 0.26
C LEU A 155 15.48 6.18 1.57
N ILE A 156 15.86 5.51 2.67
CA ILE A 156 15.35 5.78 4.02
C ILE A 156 15.69 7.20 4.46
N ALA A 157 16.93 7.64 4.22
CA ALA A 157 17.35 9.00 4.51
C ALA A 157 16.56 10.03 3.70
N CYS A 158 16.30 9.75 2.41
CA CYS A 158 15.47 10.59 1.55
C CYS A 158 14.03 10.70 2.09
N ALA A 159 13.38 9.58 2.40
CA ALA A 159 12.02 9.56 2.93
C ALA A 159 11.92 10.32 4.27
N ARG A 160 12.86 10.08 5.20
CA ARG A 160 12.91 10.77 6.49
C ARG A 160 13.20 12.27 6.34
N GLY A 161 14.08 12.65 5.41
CA GLY A 161 14.36 14.05 5.11
C GLY A 161 13.15 14.76 4.52
N GLY A 162 12.40 14.11 3.63
CA GLY A 162 11.16 14.62 3.09
C GLY A 162 10.07 14.78 4.15
N ALA A 163 9.89 13.78 5.02
CA ALA A 163 8.98 13.88 6.17
C ALA A 163 9.32 15.09 7.06
N ALA A 164 10.59 15.24 7.45
CA ALA A 164 11.02 16.35 8.29
C ALA A 164 10.78 17.73 7.64
N ARG A 165 10.95 17.85 6.31
CA ARG A 165 10.63 19.08 5.58
C ARG A 165 9.14 19.39 5.57
N VAL A 166 8.29 18.36 5.41
CA VAL A 166 6.83 18.50 5.49
C VAL A 166 6.41 18.90 6.90
N GLU A 167 6.96 18.25 7.93
CA GLU A 167 6.71 18.58 9.34
C GLU A 167 7.05 20.03 9.65
N ALA A 168 8.23 20.50 9.20
CA ALA A 168 8.65 21.88 9.38
C ALA A 168 7.70 22.87 8.69
N ALA A 169 7.33 22.62 7.43
CA ALA A 169 6.45 23.50 6.67
C ALA A 169 5.02 23.59 7.26
N MET A 170 4.47 22.46 7.73
CA MET A 170 3.17 22.43 8.41
C MET A 170 3.25 23.12 9.78
N SER A 171 4.32 22.89 10.55
CA SER A 171 4.53 23.52 11.86
C SER A 171 4.68 25.04 11.74
N GLU A 172 5.37 25.52 10.72
CA GLU A 172 5.46 26.95 10.41
C GLU A 172 4.09 27.54 10.06
N ALA A 173 3.28 26.82 9.25
CA ALA A 173 1.94 27.25 8.91
C ALA A 173 1.00 27.31 10.12
N LEU A 174 1.14 26.39 11.07
CA LEU A 174 0.45 26.43 12.37
C LEU A 174 0.89 27.65 13.19
N ALA A 175 2.20 27.87 13.33
CA ALA A 175 2.74 29.02 14.08
C ALA A 175 2.32 30.36 13.47
N ALA A 176 2.19 30.44 12.14
CA ALA A 176 1.72 31.60 11.41
C ALA A 176 0.19 31.77 11.42
N GLY A 177 -0.57 30.85 12.00
CA GLY A 177 -2.04 30.87 12.01
C GLY A 177 -2.69 30.65 10.64
N ARG A 178 -1.93 30.14 9.65
CA ARG A 178 -2.45 29.78 8.32
C ARG A 178 -3.21 28.46 8.34
N LEU A 179 -2.89 27.59 9.31
CA LEU A 179 -3.57 26.34 9.60
C LEU A 179 -3.85 26.25 11.10
N THR A 180 -4.87 25.49 11.47
CA THR A 180 -5.02 24.96 12.83
C THR A 180 -4.75 23.45 12.85
N LEU A 181 -4.46 22.89 14.03
CA LEU A 181 -4.40 21.44 14.19
C LEU A 181 -5.73 20.78 13.77
N GLN A 182 -6.86 21.42 14.04
CA GLN A 182 -8.16 20.90 13.62
C GLN A 182 -8.28 20.79 12.10
N ASP A 183 -7.75 21.75 11.35
CA ASP A 183 -7.78 21.69 9.88
C ASP A 183 -6.86 20.57 9.34
N LEU A 184 -5.66 20.41 9.91
CA LEU A 184 -4.71 19.36 9.49
C LEU A 184 -5.23 17.94 9.74
N PHE A 185 -5.98 17.76 10.83
CA PHE A 185 -6.56 16.47 11.23
C PHE A 185 -8.04 16.32 10.83
N ASP A 186 -8.53 17.21 9.96
CA ASP A 186 -9.89 17.17 9.43
C ASP A 186 -10.09 15.94 8.54
N THR A 187 -11.03 15.10 8.93
CA THR A 187 -11.42 13.88 8.20
C THR A 187 -12.77 14.01 7.52
N ASP A 188 -13.37 15.21 7.49
CA ASP A 188 -14.57 15.48 6.70
C ASP A 188 -14.19 15.70 5.23
N TYR A 189 -13.81 14.60 4.56
CA TYR A 189 -13.46 14.62 3.15
C TYR A 189 -14.71 14.82 2.30
N ARG A 190 -14.83 15.99 1.67
CA ARG A 190 -15.98 16.37 0.85
C ARG A 190 -15.69 16.06 -0.61
N PRO A 191 -16.52 15.27 -1.30
CA PRO A 191 -16.35 15.00 -2.73
C PRO A 191 -16.34 16.27 -3.57
N ILE A 192 -15.45 16.29 -4.56
CA ILE A 192 -15.39 17.32 -5.59
C ILE A 192 -16.29 16.86 -6.75
N PRO A 193 -17.40 17.56 -7.03
CA PRO A 193 -18.34 17.11 -8.06
C PRO A 193 -17.71 17.01 -9.46
N GLY A 194 -18.10 15.98 -10.21
CA GLY A 194 -17.68 15.81 -11.61
C GLY A 194 -16.29 15.20 -11.80
N THR A 195 -15.69 14.61 -10.76
CA THR A 195 -14.42 13.90 -10.85
C THR A 195 -14.60 12.38 -10.93
N ASP A 196 -13.85 11.73 -11.80
CA ASP A 196 -13.78 10.27 -11.95
C ASP A 196 -12.33 9.84 -12.33
N PRO A 197 -11.56 9.18 -11.44
CA PRO A 197 -11.93 8.77 -10.09
C PRO A 197 -12.23 9.94 -9.15
N GLU A 198 -13.05 9.70 -8.12
CA GLU A 198 -13.47 10.70 -7.14
C GLU A 198 -12.27 11.40 -6.49
N GLN A 199 -12.26 12.74 -6.54
CA GLN A 199 -11.39 13.59 -5.74
C GLN A 199 -12.19 14.19 -4.58
N VAL A 200 -11.52 14.44 -3.46
CA VAL A 200 -12.09 14.98 -2.23
C VAL A 200 -11.23 16.12 -1.70
N GLU A 201 -11.86 17.03 -0.97
CA GLU A 201 -11.20 18.15 -0.30
C GLU A 201 -11.51 18.15 1.20
N ASN A 202 -10.57 18.69 1.98
CA ASN A 202 -10.76 18.98 3.40
C ASN A 202 -10.27 20.40 3.72
N ARG A 203 -10.41 20.82 4.98
CA ARG A 203 -10.07 22.20 5.39
C ARG A 203 -8.60 22.58 5.21
N ALA A 204 -7.68 21.61 5.22
CA ALA A 204 -6.25 21.88 5.04
C ALA A 204 -5.82 22.04 3.57
N LEU A 205 -6.62 21.56 2.61
CA LEU A 205 -6.19 21.39 1.22
C LEU A 205 -5.57 22.65 0.61
N ALA A 206 -6.23 23.81 0.72
CA ALA A 206 -5.76 25.05 0.11
C ALA A 206 -4.37 25.48 0.60
N VAL A 207 -4.06 25.24 1.88
CA VAL A 207 -2.74 25.55 2.44
C VAL A 207 -1.72 24.50 2.01
N LEU A 208 -2.10 23.21 2.01
CA LEU A 208 -1.22 22.12 1.59
C LEU A 208 -0.85 22.23 0.10
N GLU A 209 -1.74 22.73 -0.76
CA GLU A 209 -1.47 23.04 -2.17
C GLU A 209 -0.36 24.09 -2.34
N THR A 210 -0.12 24.93 -1.35
CA THR A 210 0.99 25.90 -1.36
C THR A 210 2.27 25.31 -0.76
N LEU A 211 2.15 24.52 0.31
CA LEU A 211 3.30 24.02 1.08
C LEU A 211 4.01 22.82 0.42
N LEU A 212 3.25 21.86 -0.10
CA LEU A 212 3.78 20.55 -0.49
C LEU A 212 4.51 20.55 -1.85
N PRO A 213 4.07 21.25 -2.91
CA PRO A 213 4.71 21.14 -4.21
C PRO A 213 6.21 21.49 -4.22
N PRO A 214 6.67 22.61 -3.61
CA PRO A 214 8.10 22.94 -3.61
C PRO A 214 8.98 21.84 -2.98
N ILE A 215 8.48 21.18 -1.92
CA ILE A 215 9.20 20.10 -1.25
C ILE A 215 9.22 18.83 -2.12
N GLN A 216 8.05 18.42 -2.61
CA GLN A 216 7.90 17.16 -3.35
C GLN A 216 8.58 17.23 -4.73
N GLU A 217 8.52 18.36 -5.43
CA GLU A 217 9.14 18.52 -6.74
C GLU A 217 10.66 18.57 -6.65
N GLU A 218 11.21 19.25 -5.64
CA GLU A 218 12.67 19.30 -5.43
C GLU A 218 13.23 17.90 -5.12
N ILE A 219 12.57 17.13 -4.25
CA ILE A 219 12.97 15.77 -3.92
C ILE A 219 12.90 14.86 -5.15
N LEU A 220 11.82 14.94 -5.94
CA LEU A 220 11.68 14.15 -7.15
C LEU A 220 12.76 14.50 -8.18
N ALA A 221 13.04 15.78 -8.39
CA ALA A 221 14.05 16.25 -9.34
C ALA A 221 15.48 15.82 -8.95
N GLY A 222 15.76 15.72 -7.64
CA GLY A 222 17.06 15.27 -7.13
C GLY A 222 17.30 13.76 -7.16
N SER A 223 16.29 12.95 -7.51
CA SER A 223 16.39 11.50 -7.43
C SER A 223 16.51 10.83 -8.80
N ASN A 224 17.44 9.88 -8.92
CA ASN A 224 17.51 8.99 -10.08
C ASN A 224 16.64 7.75 -9.83
N GLY A 225 15.59 7.53 -10.62
CA GLY A 225 14.73 6.33 -10.54
C GLY A 225 13.53 6.40 -9.58
N MET A 226 13.34 7.50 -8.85
CA MET A 226 12.10 7.75 -8.11
C MET A 226 10.97 8.04 -9.11
N ALA A 227 9.86 7.33 -8.98
CA ALA A 227 8.65 7.63 -9.73
C ALA A 227 7.87 8.77 -9.09
N PHE A 228 7.77 8.79 -7.76
CA PHE A 228 7.11 9.87 -7.03
C PHE A 228 7.55 9.98 -5.58
N CYS A 229 7.28 11.14 -4.99
CA CYS A 229 7.13 11.30 -3.55
C CYS A 229 5.88 12.12 -3.20
N ALA A 230 5.22 11.78 -2.10
CA ALA A 230 3.99 12.45 -1.69
C ALA A 230 3.74 12.34 -0.18
N ALA A 231 3.21 13.40 0.42
CA ALA A 231 2.63 13.35 1.76
C ALA A 231 1.20 12.82 1.70
N VAL A 232 0.85 11.90 2.60
CA VAL A 232 -0.51 11.39 2.80
C VAL A 232 -0.88 11.45 4.27
N ASP A 233 -2.14 11.70 4.57
CA ASP A 233 -2.62 11.60 5.94
C ASP A 233 -2.85 10.14 6.37
N ARG A 234 -3.15 9.92 7.66
CA ARG A 234 -3.37 8.59 8.28
C ARG A 234 -4.54 7.77 7.71
N ASN A 235 -5.41 8.39 6.91
CA ASN A 235 -6.52 7.73 6.23
C ASN A 235 -6.20 7.44 4.76
N GLY A 236 -4.98 7.73 4.31
CA GLY A 236 -4.54 7.52 2.93
C GLY A 236 -4.94 8.66 1.99
N TYR A 237 -5.43 9.80 2.52
CA TYR A 237 -5.72 10.97 1.70
C TYR A 237 -4.42 11.61 1.23
N LEU A 238 -4.27 11.72 -0.09
CA LEU A 238 -3.15 12.35 -0.77
C LEU A 238 -3.62 13.71 -1.31
N PRO A 239 -3.51 14.80 -0.54
CA PRO A 239 -4.03 16.12 -0.93
C PRO A 239 -3.31 16.66 -2.17
N VAL A 240 -1.98 16.53 -2.21
CA VAL A 240 -1.12 17.10 -3.25
C VAL A 240 -0.11 16.06 -3.70
N HIS A 241 -0.09 15.76 -4.99
CA HIS A 241 0.90 14.87 -5.59
C HIS A 241 1.94 15.67 -6.36
N ASN A 242 3.06 15.04 -6.74
CA ASN A 242 3.96 15.59 -7.75
C ASN A 242 3.21 16.10 -9.00
N LEU A 243 3.71 17.16 -9.63
CA LEU A 243 3.05 17.87 -10.74
C LEU A 243 2.74 16.98 -11.95
N VAL A 244 3.53 15.92 -12.16
CA VAL A 244 3.29 14.94 -13.23
C VAL A 244 2.01 14.12 -12.99
N TYR A 245 1.59 13.93 -11.73
CA TYR A 245 0.39 13.20 -11.32
C TYR A 245 -0.70 14.10 -10.71
N SER A 246 -0.58 15.42 -10.87
CA SER A 246 -1.54 16.42 -10.40
C SER A 246 -2.16 17.18 -11.58
N LYS A 247 -2.46 16.47 -12.67
CA LYS A 247 -3.09 17.05 -13.86
C LYS A 247 -4.58 17.29 -13.63
N ALA A 248 -5.18 18.15 -14.44
CA ALA A 248 -6.63 18.30 -14.48
C ALA A 248 -7.26 17.03 -15.05
N GLN A 249 -8.38 16.62 -14.43
CA GLN A 249 -9.18 15.52 -14.95
C GLN A 249 -9.85 15.88 -16.27
N ARG A 250 -10.06 14.87 -17.11
CA ARG A 250 -10.85 14.92 -18.33
C ARG A 250 -12.19 14.21 -18.08
N PRO A 251 -13.34 14.86 -18.35
CA PRO A 251 -14.66 14.29 -18.05
C PRO A 251 -14.91 12.88 -18.63
N ASP A 252 -14.42 12.61 -19.84
CA ASP A 252 -14.72 11.37 -20.57
C ASP A 252 -13.49 10.44 -20.73
N ASP A 253 -12.48 10.57 -19.87
CA ASP A 253 -11.25 9.77 -19.95
C ASP A 253 -10.78 9.27 -18.56
N PRO A 254 -11.51 8.31 -17.94
CA PRO A 254 -11.17 7.78 -16.63
C PRO A 254 -9.78 7.13 -16.58
N ALA A 255 -9.31 6.57 -17.70
CA ALA A 255 -7.98 5.97 -17.82
C ALA A 255 -6.88 7.03 -17.68
N TRP A 256 -7.00 8.15 -18.38
CA TRP A 256 -6.10 9.30 -18.20
C TRP A 256 -6.12 9.81 -16.75
N ASN A 257 -7.31 9.96 -16.18
CA ASN A 257 -7.50 10.47 -14.83
C ASN A 257 -6.86 9.56 -13.78
N ALA A 258 -7.06 8.24 -13.88
CA ALA A 258 -6.47 7.25 -12.99
C ALA A 258 -4.93 7.31 -12.98
N ALA A 259 -4.34 7.57 -14.14
CA ALA A 259 -2.90 7.63 -14.33
C ALA A 259 -2.27 8.98 -13.91
N ASN A 260 -2.99 10.11 -14.05
CA ASN A 260 -2.37 11.45 -14.01
C ASN A 260 -3.05 12.47 -13.10
N CYS A 261 -4.18 12.11 -12.51
CA CYS A 261 -4.94 12.93 -11.58
C CYS A 261 -5.05 12.17 -10.24
N ARG A 262 -3.90 12.01 -9.59
CA ARG A 262 -3.73 11.20 -8.38
C ARG A 262 -3.70 12.03 -7.10
N ASN A 263 -3.71 13.35 -7.20
CA ASN A 263 -3.91 14.27 -6.09
C ASN A 263 -5.39 14.31 -5.66
N LYS A 264 -5.64 14.81 -4.44
CA LYS A 264 -6.97 14.96 -3.83
C LYS A 264 -7.72 13.63 -3.74
N ARG A 265 -7.03 12.50 -3.58
CA ARG A 265 -7.65 11.16 -3.59
C ARG A 265 -7.30 10.39 -2.35
N ILE A 266 -8.16 9.44 -1.98
CA ILE A 266 -7.89 8.49 -0.91
C ILE A 266 -7.35 7.20 -1.53
N PHE A 267 -6.16 6.78 -1.10
CA PHE A 267 -5.55 5.50 -1.46
C PHE A 267 -5.65 4.56 -0.25
N ASP A 268 -6.76 3.83 -0.19
CA ASP A 268 -7.10 2.92 0.91
C ASP A 268 -6.75 1.44 0.62
N ASP A 269 -5.88 1.23 -0.38
CA ASP A 269 -5.24 -0.04 -0.63
C ASP A 269 -4.23 -0.39 0.48
N ARG A 270 -3.82 -1.67 0.53
CA ARG A 270 -2.92 -2.18 1.57
C ARG A 270 -1.60 -1.40 1.65
N ALA A 271 -0.98 -1.05 0.52
CA ALA A 271 0.30 -0.34 0.52
C ALA A 271 0.12 1.11 0.98
N GLY A 272 -0.90 1.79 0.43
CA GLY A 272 -1.28 3.15 0.79
C GLY A 272 -1.57 3.31 2.28
N LEU A 273 -2.41 2.45 2.86
CA LEU A 273 -2.70 2.48 4.30
C LEU A 273 -1.50 2.08 5.15
N SER A 274 -0.58 1.25 4.63
CA SER A 274 0.59 0.80 5.39
C SER A 274 1.52 1.97 5.61
N ALA A 275 1.76 2.72 4.54
CA ALA A 275 2.53 3.95 4.54
C ALA A 275 1.87 5.02 5.42
N ALA A 276 0.58 5.29 5.19
CA ALA A 276 -0.18 6.31 5.91
C ALA A 276 -0.24 6.09 7.43
N ARG A 277 -0.27 4.83 7.88
CA ARG A 277 -0.44 4.47 9.30
C ARG A 277 0.85 4.05 9.97
N ASN A 278 1.98 4.08 9.25
CA ASN A 278 3.26 3.68 9.81
C ASN A 278 3.71 4.66 10.90
N THR A 279 3.87 4.19 12.13
CA THR A 279 4.43 4.96 13.25
C THR A 279 5.88 4.59 13.59
N ARG A 280 6.46 3.65 12.84
CA ARG A 280 7.87 3.24 12.97
C ARG A 280 8.78 4.24 12.24
N PRO A 281 10.08 4.31 12.54
CA PRO A 281 10.99 5.28 11.92
C PRO A 281 11.00 5.27 10.38
N PHE A 282 10.72 4.11 9.78
CA PHE A 282 10.47 3.95 8.35
C PHE A 282 9.71 2.64 8.07
N LEU A 283 9.17 2.52 6.86
CA LEU A 283 8.61 1.29 6.29
C LEU A 283 9.24 1.08 4.90
N VAL A 284 9.56 -0.17 4.56
CA VAL A 284 9.97 -0.55 3.20
C VAL A 284 9.05 -1.65 2.70
N GLN A 285 8.48 -1.46 1.51
CA GLN A 285 7.56 -2.42 0.90
C GLN A 285 7.68 -2.46 -0.63
N THR A 286 7.25 -3.56 -1.23
CA THR A 286 7.10 -3.70 -2.68
C THR A 286 5.63 -3.92 -2.99
N TYR A 287 5.12 -3.24 -4.02
CA TYR A 287 3.74 -3.40 -4.45
C TYR A 287 3.58 -3.19 -5.97
N PRO A 288 2.56 -3.81 -6.59
CA PRO A 288 2.19 -3.53 -7.97
C PRO A 288 1.38 -2.22 -8.02
N ARG A 289 1.83 -1.25 -8.82
CA ARG A 289 1.09 0.00 -9.05
C ARG A 289 0.35 -0.07 -10.38
N ASP A 290 -0.98 0.05 -10.30
CA ASP A 290 -1.82 0.22 -11.49
C ASP A 290 -1.68 1.64 -12.06
N MET A 291 -1.26 1.69 -13.32
CA MET A 291 -1.08 2.90 -14.13
C MET A 291 -2.25 3.13 -15.09
N GLY A 292 -3.34 2.37 -14.97
CA GLY A 292 -4.47 2.38 -15.91
C GLY A 292 -4.24 1.46 -17.11
N ASN A 293 -5.33 1.11 -17.81
CA ASN A 293 -5.31 0.28 -19.03
C ASN A 293 -4.56 -1.07 -18.88
N GLY A 294 -4.60 -1.68 -17.68
CA GLY A 294 -3.90 -2.93 -17.40
C GLY A 294 -2.38 -2.83 -17.30
N THR A 295 -1.82 -1.62 -17.27
CA THR A 295 -0.37 -1.41 -17.12
C THR A 295 0.00 -1.44 -15.63
N ILE A 296 0.72 -2.47 -15.22
CA ILE A 296 1.24 -2.61 -13.85
C ILE A 296 2.74 -2.33 -13.83
N VAL A 297 3.17 -1.43 -12.93
CA VAL A 297 4.59 -1.16 -12.66
C VAL A 297 4.90 -1.59 -11.24
N TRP A 298 5.94 -2.42 -11.07
CA TRP A 298 6.40 -2.81 -9.75
C TRP A 298 7.19 -1.67 -9.09
N MET A 299 6.80 -1.37 -7.86
CA MET A 299 7.35 -0.26 -7.09
C MET A 299 8.02 -0.79 -5.83
N ARG A 300 9.21 -0.28 -5.52
CA ARG A 300 9.76 -0.28 -4.17
C ARG A 300 9.37 1.04 -3.52
N GLU A 301 8.76 0.99 -2.36
CA GLU A 301 8.36 2.17 -1.60
C GLU A 301 9.05 2.20 -0.25
N VAL A 302 9.48 3.40 0.13
CA VAL A 302 10.11 3.73 1.40
C VAL A 302 9.36 4.91 2.00
N ASP A 303 8.80 4.71 3.18
CA ASP A 303 7.92 5.67 3.84
C ASP A 303 8.49 6.09 5.19
N ALA A 304 8.25 7.33 5.58
CA ALA A 304 8.57 7.84 6.92
C ALA A 304 7.34 8.52 7.54
N PRO A 305 7.12 8.41 8.87
CA PRO A 305 6.01 9.07 9.54
C PRO A 305 6.16 10.58 9.49
N VAL A 306 5.04 11.28 9.41
CA VAL A 306 4.91 12.73 9.57
C VAL A 306 4.16 12.98 10.88
N VAL A 307 4.84 13.59 11.84
CA VAL A 307 4.34 13.88 13.18
C VAL A 307 4.31 15.38 13.41
N ILE A 308 3.12 15.91 13.72
CA ILE A 308 2.89 17.33 13.96
C ILE A 308 2.48 17.51 15.42
N ASP A 309 3.23 18.31 16.18
CA ASP A 309 2.97 18.56 17.60
C ASP A 309 2.79 17.26 18.43
N GLY A 310 3.64 16.26 18.17
CA GLY A 310 3.57 14.94 18.83
C GLY A 310 2.43 14.03 18.35
N HIS A 311 1.60 14.47 17.42
CA HIS A 311 0.49 13.70 16.87
C HIS A 311 0.83 13.18 15.46
N HIS A 312 0.61 11.88 15.25
CA HIS A 312 0.83 11.26 13.94
C HIS A 312 -0.22 11.72 12.92
N TRP A 313 0.20 12.56 11.98
CA TRP A 313 -0.65 13.10 10.91
C TRP A 313 -0.83 12.08 9.78
N GLY A 314 0.27 11.45 9.37
CA GLY A 314 0.30 10.45 8.29
C GLY A 314 1.72 10.10 7.88
N GLY A 315 1.96 9.84 6.59
CA GLY A 315 3.26 9.41 6.08
C GLY A 315 3.77 10.22 4.89
N PHE A 316 5.08 10.38 4.80
CA PHE A 316 5.76 10.83 3.58
C PHE A 316 6.28 9.62 2.82
N ARG A 317 5.83 9.49 1.58
CA ARG A 317 6.04 8.33 0.72
C ARG A 317 7.06 8.63 -0.35
N THR A 318 7.97 7.69 -0.60
CA THR A 318 8.88 7.73 -1.76
C THR A 318 8.82 6.41 -2.49
N ALA A 319 8.60 6.42 -3.80
CA ALA A 319 8.47 5.19 -4.57
C ALA A 319 9.40 5.18 -5.78
N TYR A 320 10.06 4.05 -5.98
CA TYR A 320 11.11 3.81 -6.96
C TYR A 320 10.69 2.66 -7.88
N LYS A 321 10.92 2.82 -9.18
CA LYS A 321 10.63 1.75 -10.15
C LYS A 321 11.62 0.61 -9.95
N LEU A 322 11.12 -0.63 -9.97
CA LEU A 322 11.93 -1.85 -10.00
C LEU A 322 12.19 -2.32 -11.44
#